data_AF-A0A7S0YX70-F1
#
_entry.id   AF-A0A7S0YX70-F1
#
_cell.length_a   1.000
_cell.length_b   1.000
_cell.length_c   1.000
_cell.angle_alpha   90.00
_cell.angle_beta   90.00
_cell.angle_gamma   90.00
#
_symmetry.space_group_name_H-M   'P 1'
#
loop_
_entity.id
_entity.type
_entity.pdbx_description
1 polymer ?
#
loop_
_entity_poly.entity_id
_entity_poly.type
_entity_poly.pdbx_seq_one_letter_code
_entity_poly.pdbx_strand_id
1 'polypeptide(L)'
;LRVRGGEGEGIKFDHDGVYGKVHSHSMTLTGVWSTKVRGKDVDAPAETIRVIPMKVDNIAEWIPNLTREENPMVKKMWPVNSNFCDNEESIISVLYVNSKRAQAKEINTRQWLRAGPRREIRFKPEKVIAAIVTCGGLCPGLNNVIREVTMTLLHTYKARKVWGIPFGYMGFYSEPWRELTEEGVDQIHRR
;
A
#
# COMPACT_ATOMS: atom_id res chain seq x y z
N LEU A 1 13.92 -5.37 4.78
CA LEU A 1 14.44 -6.64 5.34
C LEU A 1 13.26 -7.58 5.62
N ARG A 2 13.42 -8.89 5.40
CA ARG A 2 12.36 -9.91 5.48
C ARG A 2 12.51 -10.68 6.80
N VAL A 3 11.48 -10.71 7.64
CA VAL A 3 11.45 -11.49 8.88
C VAL A 3 10.58 -12.74 8.67
N ARG A 4 11.14 -13.94 8.91
CA ARG A 4 10.41 -15.22 8.94
C ARG A 4 9.96 -15.48 10.38
N GLY A 5 8.69 -15.86 10.55
CA GLY A 5 8.07 -16.06 11.85
C GLY A 5 8.52 -17.34 12.55
N GLY A 6 8.78 -17.22 13.85
CA GLY A 6 8.55 -18.27 14.84
C GLY A 6 7.45 -17.77 15.77
N GLU A 7 6.58 -18.67 16.21
CA GLU A 7 5.54 -18.38 17.21
C GLU A 7 6.20 -17.91 18.51
N GLY A 8 5.83 -16.72 18.97
CA GLY A 8 6.38 -16.11 20.17
C GLY A 8 6.27 -14.59 20.13
N GLU A 9 5.57 -14.06 21.13
CA GLU A 9 5.30 -12.65 21.35
C GLU A 9 6.57 -11.77 21.32
N GLY A 10 6.44 -10.56 20.76
CA GLY A 10 7.41 -9.47 20.97
C GLY A 10 7.88 -8.79 19.69
N ILE A 11 7.57 -7.50 19.57
CA ILE A 11 8.22 -6.61 18.59
C ILE A 11 9.59 -6.25 19.18
N LYS A 12 10.69 -6.73 18.57
CA LYS A 12 12.05 -6.29 18.92
C LYS A 12 12.40 -5.02 18.15
N PHE A 13 12.91 -4.02 18.87
CA PHE A 13 13.31 -2.72 18.33
C PHE A 13 14.84 -2.60 18.45
N ASP A 14 15.55 -2.56 17.32
CA ASP A 14 16.97 -2.18 17.27
C ASP A 14 17.13 -0.73 16.82
N HIS A 15 18.26 -0.14 17.20
CA HIS A 15 18.58 1.31 17.16
C HIS A 15 18.51 1.99 15.78
N ASP A 16 18.27 1.27 14.69
CA ASP A 16 18.27 1.77 13.31
C ASP A 16 16.95 1.46 12.58
N GLY A 17 15.86 2.15 12.96
CA GLY A 17 14.60 2.11 12.21
C GLY A 17 13.77 0.83 12.41
N VAL A 18 12.51 1.02 12.84
CA VAL A 18 11.62 -0.07 13.23
C VAL A 18 11.02 -0.80 12.02
N TYR A 19 11.13 -2.14 12.01
CA TYR A 19 10.32 -3.03 11.16
C TYR A 19 9.68 -4.12 12.03
N GLY A 20 8.35 -4.18 12.08
CA GLY A 20 7.59 -5.23 12.75
C GLY A 20 6.35 -5.61 11.92
N LYS A 21 5.96 -6.89 11.97
CA LYS A 21 4.70 -7.37 11.39
C LYS A 21 3.64 -7.34 12.49
N VAL A 22 2.51 -6.67 12.25
CA VAL A 22 1.44 -6.48 13.25
C VAL A 22 0.18 -7.21 12.78
N HIS A 23 -0.34 -8.09 13.62
CA HIS A 23 -1.59 -8.82 13.43
C HIS A 23 -2.54 -8.42 14.58
N SER A 24 -3.34 -7.36 14.44
CA SER A 24 -4.60 -7.11 15.19
C SER A 24 -5.17 -5.69 14.99
N HIS A 25 -6.48 -5.55 15.22
CA HIS A 25 -7.32 -4.40 14.85
C HIS A 25 -7.40 -3.25 15.88
N SER A 26 -6.63 -3.28 16.97
CA SER A 26 -6.40 -2.11 17.84
C SER A 26 -5.24 -2.43 18.78
N MET A 27 -4.19 -1.61 18.76
CA MET A 27 -3.02 -1.83 19.62
C MET A 27 -2.68 -0.57 20.39
N THR A 28 -2.51 -0.74 21.70
CA THR A 28 -1.92 0.22 22.62
C THR A 28 -0.46 -0.21 22.79
N LEU A 29 0.49 0.56 22.24
CA LEU A 29 1.91 0.28 22.40
C LEU A 29 2.38 0.90 23.73
N THR A 30 2.57 0.07 24.75
CA THR A 30 3.23 0.44 26.00
C THR A 30 4.68 -0.05 25.96
N GLY A 31 5.62 0.87 25.77
CA GLY A 31 7.06 0.61 25.93
C GLY A 31 7.57 1.25 27.20
N VAL A 32 8.42 0.55 27.95
CA VAL A 32 9.26 1.17 28.99
C VAL A 32 10.48 1.73 28.27
N TRP A 33 10.64 3.05 28.30
CA TRP A 33 11.74 3.74 27.64
C TRP A 33 12.82 4.05 28.67
N SER A 34 14.03 3.51 28.50
CA SER A 34 15.21 4.00 29.19
C SER A 34 15.96 4.92 28.24
N THR A 35 16.14 6.18 28.65
CA THR A 35 17.03 7.11 27.95
C THR A 35 18.19 7.45 28.86
N LYS A 36 19.42 7.45 28.32
CA LYS A 36 20.59 7.92 29.05
C LYS A 36 20.80 9.40 28.78
N VAL A 37 20.56 10.22 29.80
CA VAL A 37 20.92 11.64 29.77
C VAL A 37 22.13 11.84 30.68
N ARG A 38 23.28 12.24 30.10
CA ARG A 38 24.55 12.47 30.83
C ARG A 38 25.01 11.29 31.69
N GLY A 39 24.89 10.07 31.15
CA GLY A 39 25.40 8.86 31.81
C GLY A 39 24.58 8.36 33.01
N LYS A 40 23.41 8.98 33.30
CA LYS A 40 22.44 8.45 34.25
C LYS A 40 21.25 7.87 33.49
N ASP A 41 20.84 6.67 33.89
CA ASP A 41 19.58 6.10 33.46
C ASP A 41 18.46 6.97 34.05
N VAL A 42 17.63 7.54 33.19
CA VAL A 42 16.41 8.24 33.61
C VAL A 42 15.22 7.41 33.15
N ASP A 43 14.37 7.05 34.11
CA ASP A 43 13.08 6.45 33.84
C ASP A 43 12.26 7.45 33.02
N ALA A 44 12.08 7.19 31.73
CA ALA A 44 11.10 7.92 30.96
C ALA A 44 9.73 7.27 31.24
N PRO A 45 8.67 8.05 31.50
CA PRO A 45 7.34 7.50 31.68
C PRO A 45 7.00 6.64 30.46
N ALA A 46 6.38 5.49 30.69
CA ALA A 46 5.85 4.65 29.62
C ALA A 46 4.75 5.44 28.89
N GLU A 47 5.14 6.23 27.90
CA GLU A 47 4.19 6.98 27.08
C GLU A 47 3.44 5.99 26.21
N THR A 48 2.15 5.88 26.49
CA THR A 48 1.23 5.05 25.74
C THR A 48 0.97 5.70 24.39
N ILE A 49 1.47 5.10 23.31
CA ILE A 49 1.15 5.52 21.94
C ILE A 49 -0.13 4.81 21.52
N ARG A 50 -1.16 5.59 21.22
CA ARG A 50 -2.41 5.07 20.66
C ARG A 50 -2.31 5.00 19.15
N VAL A 51 -2.46 3.79 18.61
CA VAL A 51 -2.46 3.55 17.17
C VAL A 51 -3.89 3.50 16.66
N ILE A 52 -4.21 4.38 15.71
CA ILE A 52 -5.53 4.45 15.06
C ILE A 52 -5.43 3.76 13.70
N PRO A 53 -6.06 2.58 13.51
CA PRO A 53 -6.10 1.91 12.23
C PRO A 53 -6.99 2.68 11.25
N MET A 54 -6.44 2.99 10.08
CA MET A 54 -7.20 3.61 9.00
C MET A 54 -7.97 2.54 8.24
N LYS A 55 -9.30 2.61 8.26
CA LYS A 55 -10.15 1.69 7.51
C LYS A 55 -9.94 1.90 6.00
N VAL A 56 -9.74 0.80 5.28
CA VAL A 56 -9.73 0.74 3.81
C VAL A 56 -10.87 -0.17 3.39
N ASP A 57 -11.81 0.35 2.61
CA ASP A 57 -12.95 -0.45 2.16
C ASP A 57 -12.50 -1.56 1.20
N ASN A 58 -13.03 -2.76 1.39
CA ASN A 58 -12.75 -3.88 0.52
C ASN A 58 -13.81 -3.97 -0.57
N ILE A 59 -13.40 -4.01 -1.85
CA ILE A 59 -14.35 -4.12 -2.97
C ILE A 59 -15.28 -5.34 -2.89
N ALA A 60 -14.86 -6.40 -2.20
CA ALA A 60 -15.68 -7.59 -2.01
C ALA A 60 -16.86 -7.40 -1.05
N GLU A 61 -16.88 -6.33 -0.27
CA GLU A 61 -18.05 -5.93 0.53
C GLU A 61 -19.18 -5.40 -0.39
N TRP A 62 -18.81 -4.89 -1.57
CA TRP A 62 -19.73 -4.22 -2.49
C TRP A 62 -20.15 -5.11 -3.67
N ILE A 63 -19.32 -6.08 -4.04
CA ILE A 63 -19.60 -6.99 -5.17
C ILE A 63 -19.79 -8.41 -4.63
N PRO A 64 -21.03 -8.95 -4.65
CA PRO A 64 -21.30 -10.30 -4.18
C PRO A 64 -20.62 -11.34 -5.07
N ASN A 65 -20.27 -12.49 -4.48
CA ASN A 65 -19.71 -13.66 -5.18
C ASN A 65 -18.36 -13.42 -5.90
N LEU A 66 -17.56 -12.48 -5.40
CA LEU A 66 -16.23 -12.21 -5.94
C LEU A 66 -15.26 -13.35 -5.60
N THR A 67 -14.81 -14.10 -6.60
CA THR A 67 -13.88 -15.23 -6.40
C THR A 67 -12.48 -14.76 -6.03
N ARG A 68 -11.71 -15.64 -5.39
CA ARG A 68 -10.28 -15.43 -5.16
C ARG A 68 -9.51 -16.20 -6.22
N GLU A 69 -8.58 -15.52 -6.86
CA GLU A 69 -7.70 -16.07 -7.89
C GLU A 69 -6.25 -15.92 -7.45
N GLU A 70 -5.39 -16.86 -7.83
CA GLU A 70 -3.95 -16.74 -7.58
C GLU A 70 -3.36 -15.63 -8.46
N ASN A 71 -2.55 -14.75 -7.88
CA ASN A 71 -1.90 -13.68 -8.62
C ASN A 71 -0.90 -14.27 -9.64
N PRO A 72 -0.96 -13.88 -10.94
CA PRO A 72 -0.06 -14.41 -11.97
C PRO A 72 1.43 -14.12 -11.68
N MET A 73 1.73 -13.14 -10.83
CA MET A 73 3.09 -12.80 -10.41
C MET A 73 3.72 -13.86 -9.49
N VAL A 74 2.92 -14.71 -8.82
CA VAL A 74 3.43 -15.74 -7.90
C VAL A 74 4.36 -16.72 -8.64
N LYS A 75 4.01 -17.06 -9.88
CA LYS A 75 4.76 -18.01 -10.71
C LYS A 75 5.98 -17.41 -11.43
N LYS A 76 6.05 -16.07 -11.53
CA LYS A 76 7.05 -15.36 -12.36
C LYS A 76 8.20 -14.74 -11.59
N MET A 77 8.09 -14.54 -10.27
CA MET A 77 9.05 -13.74 -9.50
C MET A 77 10.07 -14.62 -8.75
N TRP A 78 11.36 -14.48 -9.07
CA TRP A 78 12.48 -15.05 -8.29
C TRP A 78 13.09 -14.00 -7.35
N PRO A 79 13.37 -14.30 -6.06
CA PRO A 79 13.03 -15.52 -5.36
C PRO A 79 11.53 -15.53 -5.00
N VAL A 80 10.92 -16.70 -5.25
CA VAL A 80 9.50 -16.97 -4.99
C VAL A 80 9.17 -16.55 -3.55
N ASN A 81 8.11 -15.76 -3.36
CA ASN A 81 7.59 -15.22 -2.09
C ASN A 81 8.23 -13.96 -1.47
N SER A 82 9.23 -13.29 -2.06
CA SER A 82 9.94 -12.22 -1.34
C SER A 82 9.27 -10.83 -1.32
N ASN A 83 8.38 -10.52 -2.26
CA ASN A 83 7.87 -9.15 -2.47
C ASN A 83 6.34 -8.98 -2.40
N PHE A 84 5.60 -9.98 -1.92
CA PHE A 84 4.15 -9.85 -1.72
C PHE A 84 3.87 -9.27 -0.35
N CYS A 85 2.93 -8.32 -0.29
CA CYS A 85 2.43 -7.79 0.97
C CYS A 85 1.37 -8.72 1.56
N ASP A 86 1.33 -8.78 2.89
CA ASP A 86 0.25 -9.46 3.60
C ASP A 86 -1.06 -8.65 3.52
N ASN A 87 -2.20 -9.30 3.75
CA ASN A 87 -3.50 -8.63 3.80
C ASN A 87 -3.61 -7.69 5.00
N GLU A 88 -2.83 -7.94 6.05
CA GLU A 88 -2.80 -7.13 7.28
C GLU A 88 -1.51 -6.29 7.41
N GLU A 89 -0.60 -6.39 6.44
CA GLU A 89 0.65 -5.63 6.48
C GLU A 89 0.36 -4.13 6.37
N SER A 90 0.81 -3.40 7.38
CA SER A 90 0.54 -1.98 7.56
C SER A 90 1.81 -1.21 7.93
N ILE A 91 1.77 0.10 7.73
CA ILE A 91 2.82 1.03 8.09
C ILE A 91 2.27 2.02 9.12
N ILE A 92 3.09 2.36 10.11
CA ILE A 92 2.76 3.37 11.12
C ILE A 92 3.57 4.62 10.80
N SER A 93 2.96 5.80 10.94
CA SER A 93 3.70 7.06 10.82
C SER A 93 4.73 7.16 11.95
N VAL A 94 6.00 7.34 11.59
CA VAL A 94 7.05 7.61 12.57
C VAL A 94 6.80 8.99 13.16
N LEU A 95 6.70 9.07 14.49
CA LEU A 95 6.49 10.31 15.22
C LEU A 95 7.67 10.53 16.17
N TYR A 96 8.39 11.63 16.00
CA TYR A 96 9.43 12.06 16.94
C TYR A 96 8.86 13.14 17.85
N VAL A 97 8.79 12.87 19.15
CA VAL A 97 8.27 13.82 20.15
C VAL A 97 9.39 14.23 21.11
N ASN A 98 9.90 15.45 20.93
CA ASN A 98 10.98 16.02 21.77
C ASN A 98 10.51 17.14 22.71
N SER A 99 9.19 17.25 22.95
CA SER A 99 8.63 18.30 23.80
C SER A 99 7.99 17.70 25.04
N LYS A 100 8.45 18.11 26.23
CA LYS A 100 7.86 17.70 27.53
C LYS A 100 6.35 18.01 27.61
N ARG A 101 5.88 19.05 26.93
CA ARG A 101 4.45 19.41 26.85
C ARG A 101 3.66 18.46 25.95
N ALA A 102 4.29 17.93 24.90
CA ALA A 102 3.66 16.97 24.00
C ALA A 102 3.66 15.56 24.60
N GLN A 103 4.71 15.20 25.35
CA GLN A 103 4.82 13.99 26.18
C GLN A 103 3.73 13.89 27.25
N ALA A 104 3.31 15.04 27.80
CA ALA A 104 2.19 15.12 28.74
C ALA A 104 0.80 14.95 28.09
N LYS A 105 0.71 14.79 26.77
CA LYS A 105 -0.54 14.55 26.04
C LYS A 105 -0.57 13.13 25.49
N GLU A 106 -1.76 12.58 25.32
CA GLU A 106 -1.93 11.31 24.59
C GLU A 106 -1.43 11.46 23.15
N ILE A 107 -0.45 10.62 22.78
CA ILE A 107 0.14 10.58 21.45
C ILE A 107 -0.68 9.64 20.58
N ASN A 108 -1.31 10.19 19.54
CA ASN A 108 -2.06 9.44 18.55
C ASN A 108 -1.26 9.33 17.24
N THR A 109 -1.10 8.11 16.72
CA THR A 109 -0.52 7.86 15.39
C THR A 109 -1.48 7.08 14.50
N ARG A 110 -1.33 7.22 13.18
CA ARG A 110 -2.16 6.52 12.19
C ARG A 110 -1.42 5.30 11.65
N GLN A 111 -2.15 4.21 11.52
CA GLN A 111 -1.72 2.98 10.86
C GLN A 111 -2.42 2.85 9.51
N TRP A 112 -1.63 2.70 8.45
CA TRP A 112 -2.10 2.63 7.07
C TRP A 112 -1.80 1.27 6.48
N LEU A 113 -2.75 0.70 5.73
CA LEU A 113 -2.49 -0.54 5.01
C LEU A 113 -1.40 -0.34 3.95
N ARG A 114 -0.43 -1.24 3.88
CA ARG A 114 0.69 -1.11 2.95
C ARG A 114 0.24 -1.47 1.53
N ALA A 115 0.47 -0.56 0.58
CA ALA A 115 0.28 -0.85 -0.84
C ALA A 115 1.32 -1.86 -1.35
N GLY A 116 0.91 -2.76 -2.25
CA GLY A 116 1.78 -3.76 -2.85
C GLY A 116 1.01 -4.96 -3.43
N PRO A 117 1.68 -5.81 -4.22
CA PRO A 117 1.03 -6.98 -4.79
C PRO A 117 0.60 -7.96 -3.68
N ARG A 118 -0.59 -8.54 -3.82
CA ARG A 118 -1.11 -9.59 -2.94
C ARG A 118 -1.05 -10.94 -3.64
N ARG A 119 -0.87 -12.03 -2.87
CA ARG A 119 -0.80 -13.40 -3.41
C ARG A 119 -2.11 -13.81 -4.08
N GLU A 120 -3.23 -13.35 -3.53
CA GLU A 120 -4.57 -13.57 -4.05
C GLU A 120 -5.10 -12.25 -4.62
N ILE A 121 -5.77 -12.32 -5.76
CA ILE A 121 -6.49 -11.22 -6.40
C ILE A 121 -7.96 -11.58 -6.56
N ARG A 122 -8.80 -10.59 -6.87
CA ARG A 122 -10.26 -10.76 -6.91
C ARG A 122 -10.85 -10.97 -8.32
N PHE A 123 -10.04 -10.75 -9.35
CA PHE A 123 -10.49 -10.82 -10.73
C PHE A 123 -9.60 -11.79 -11.50
N LYS A 124 -10.23 -12.62 -12.33
CA LYS A 124 -9.53 -13.45 -13.32
C LYS A 124 -8.89 -12.54 -14.34
N PRO A 125 -7.55 -12.47 -14.43
CA PRO A 125 -6.89 -11.44 -15.22
C PRO A 125 -7.31 -11.45 -16.70
N GLU A 126 -7.47 -12.62 -17.30
CA GLU A 126 -7.91 -12.81 -18.69
C GLU A 126 -9.36 -12.35 -18.96
N LYS A 127 -10.14 -12.07 -17.91
CA LYS A 127 -11.49 -11.50 -18.01
C LYS A 127 -11.53 -10.02 -17.69
N VAL A 128 -10.45 -9.43 -17.18
CA VAL A 128 -10.39 -8.01 -16.81
C VAL A 128 -10.38 -7.14 -18.06
N ILE A 129 -11.34 -6.23 -18.13
CA ILE A 129 -11.33 -5.07 -19.03
C ILE A 129 -11.21 -3.84 -18.13
N ALA A 130 -10.12 -3.10 -18.28
CA ALA A 130 -9.86 -1.92 -17.48
C ALA A 130 -10.16 -0.64 -18.27
N ALA A 131 -10.56 0.42 -17.57
CA ALA A 131 -10.67 1.77 -18.14
C ALA A 131 -9.82 2.73 -17.29
N ILE A 132 -8.99 3.54 -17.96
CA ILE A 132 -8.15 4.58 -17.36
C ILE A 132 -8.74 5.91 -17.79
N VAL A 133 -9.08 6.74 -16.81
CA VAL A 133 -9.58 8.10 -17.00
C VAL A 133 -8.71 9.04 -16.17
N THR A 134 -8.37 10.20 -16.74
CA THR A 134 -7.67 11.25 -16.04
C THR A 134 -8.59 12.45 -15.89
N CYS A 135 -8.75 12.93 -14.66
CA CYS A 135 -9.68 14.00 -14.31
C CYS A 135 -8.93 15.18 -13.68
N GLY A 136 -9.44 16.39 -13.88
CA GLY A 136 -8.84 17.62 -13.35
C GLY A 136 -7.81 18.25 -14.28
N GLY A 137 -6.94 19.08 -13.72
CA GLY A 137 -5.87 19.75 -14.46
C GLY A 137 -4.75 18.79 -14.88
N LEU A 138 -4.02 19.15 -15.94
CA LEU A 138 -2.84 18.41 -16.39
C LEU A 138 -1.67 18.63 -15.41
N CYS A 139 -1.00 17.53 -15.07
CA CYS A 139 0.17 17.54 -14.19
C CYS A 139 1.33 16.82 -14.88
N PRO A 140 2.59 17.31 -14.77
CA PRO A 140 3.76 16.59 -15.25
C PRO A 140 3.80 15.15 -14.71
N GLY A 141 4.04 14.18 -15.60
CA GLY A 141 4.12 12.76 -15.25
C GLY A 141 2.83 11.96 -15.42
N LEU A 142 1.70 12.60 -15.77
CA LEU A 142 0.44 11.89 -16.04
C LEU A 142 0.59 10.81 -17.13
N ASN A 143 1.34 11.11 -18.18
CA ASN A 143 1.62 10.17 -19.26
C ASN A 143 2.43 8.95 -18.78
N ASN A 144 3.35 9.16 -17.83
CA ASN A 144 4.11 8.05 -17.22
C ASN A 144 3.18 7.14 -16.44
N VAL A 145 2.24 7.72 -15.69
CA VAL A 145 1.24 6.94 -14.93
C VAL A 145 0.37 6.11 -15.88
N ILE A 146 -0.15 6.71 -16.96
CA ILE A 146 -0.97 6.00 -17.95
C ILE A 146 -0.18 4.84 -18.56
N ARG A 147 1.06 5.09 -18.99
CA ARG A 147 1.93 4.07 -19.58
C ARG A 147 2.17 2.92 -18.61
N GLU A 148 2.67 3.19 -17.41
CA GLU A 148 3.06 2.14 -16.45
C GLU A 148 1.86 1.32 -15.96
N VAL A 149 0.70 1.96 -15.77
CA VAL A 149 -0.54 1.23 -15.42
C VAL A 149 -0.98 0.34 -16.57
N THR A 150 -0.96 0.84 -17.81
CA THR A 150 -1.32 0.07 -19.01
C THR A 150 -0.39 -1.13 -19.19
N MET A 151 0.92 -0.91 -19.13
CA MET A 151 1.93 -1.96 -19.27
C MET A 151 1.81 -3.00 -18.15
N THR A 152 1.56 -2.58 -16.91
CA THR A 152 1.36 -3.51 -15.79
C THR A 152 0.12 -4.39 -16.00
N LEU A 153 -0.99 -3.81 -16.45
CA LEU A 153 -2.22 -4.55 -16.75
C LEU A 153 -1.99 -5.57 -17.88
N LEU A 154 -1.38 -5.16 -18.98
CA LEU A 154 -1.18 -6.01 -20.16
C LEU A 154 -0.07 -7.05 -19.98
N HIS A 155 1.09 -6.70 -19.41
CA HIS A 155 2.25 -7.59 -19.32
C HIS A 155 2.29 -8.42 -18.05
N THR A 156 2.05 -7.78 -16.91
CA THR A 156 2.18 -8.42 -15.59
C THR A 156 0.92 -9.23 -15.30
N TYR A 157 -0.25 -8.60 -15.41
CA TYR A 157 -1.52 -9.24 -15.10
C TYR A 157 -2.15 -9.97 -16.28
N LYS A 158 -1.84 -9.63 -17.54
CA LYS A 158 -2.49 -10.21 -18.72
C LYS A 158 -3.99 -9.88 -18.79
N ALA A 159 -4.34 -8.63 -18.47
CA ALA A 159 -5.67 -8.09 -18.68
C ALA A 159 -6.08 -8.24 -20.14
N ARG A 160 -7.37 -8.50 -20.38
CA ARG A 160 -7.91 -8.70 -21.74
C ARG A 160 -7.80 -7.46 -22.59
N LYS A 161 -8.11 -6.30 -22.02
CA LYS A 161 -8.16 -5.02 -22.72
C LYS A 161 -8.04 -3.85 -21.73
N VAL A 162 -7.42 -2.77 -22.18
CA VAL A 162 -7.31 -1.50 -21.44
C VAL A 162 -7.84 -0.38 -22.33
N TRP A 163 -8.80 0.39 -21.81
CA TRP A 163 -9.39 1.56 -22.47
C TRP A 163 -8.87 2.85 -21.84
N GLY A 164 -8.60 3.84 -22.68
CA GLY A 164 -8.32 5.22 -22.29
C GLY A 164 -9.56 6.07 -22.58
N ILE A 165 -10.06 6.71 -21.52
CA ILE A 165 -11.24 7.57 -21.59
C ILE A 165 -10.77 9.02 -21.78
N PRO A 166 -11.08 9.67 -22.92
CA PRO A 166 -10.65 11.05 -23.16
C PRO A 166 -11.47 12.05 -22.32
N PHE A 167 -10.91 13.23 -22.07
CA PHE A 167 -11.64 14.38 -21.47
C PHE A 167 -12.32 14.10 -20.11
N GLY A 168 -11.70 13.28 -19.25
CA GLY A 168 -12.20 12.99 -17.92
C GLY A 168 -13.54 12.24 -17.94
N TYR A 169 -14.38 12.45 -16.92
CA TYR A 169 -15.65 11.73 -16.80
C TYR A 169 -16.63 11.98 -17.95
N MET A 170 -16.54 13.13 -18.62
CA MET A 170 -17.37 13.44 -19.78
C MET A 170 -17.14 12.45 -20.93
N GLY A 171 -15.92 11.93 -21.09
CA GLY A 171 -15.59 10.98 -22.17
C GLY A 171 -16.29 9.64 -22.08
N PHE A 172 -16.85 9.28 -20.93
CA PHE A 172 -17.68 8.07 -20.83
C PHE A 172 -18.94 8.17 -21.70
N TYR A 173 -19.44 9.39 -21.94
CA TYR A 173 -20.71 9.64 -22.62
C TYR A 173 -20.58 10.36 -23.97
N SER A 174 -19.46 11.03 -24.21
CA SER A 174 -19.32 11.98 -25.33
C SER A 174 -18.40 11.51 -26.45
N GLU A 175 -17.51 10.54 -26.20
CA GLU A 175 -16.44 10.20 -27.13
C GLU A 175 -16.23 8.69 -27.24
N PRO A 176 -15.78 8.18 -28.40
CA PRO A 176 -15.33 6.81 -28.51
C PRO A 176 -14.09 6.59 -27.63
N TRP A 177 -14.11 5.51 -26.86
CA TRP A 177 -12.98 5.14 -26.01
C TRP A 177 -11.82 4.67 -26.88
N ARG A 178 -10.60 4.98 -26.44
CA ARG A 178 -9.39 4.60 -27.18
C ARG A 178 -8.76 3.38 -26.55
N GLU A 179 -8.46 2.36 -27.34
CA GLU A 179 -7.74 1.20 -26.81
C GLU A 179 -6.30 1.61 -26.51
N LEU A 180 -5.82 1.32 -25.30
CA LEU A 180 -4.44 1.55 -24.90
C LEU A 180 -3.67 0.25 -25.12
N THR A 181 -2.96 0.17 -26.26
CA THR A 181 -2.04 -0.93 -26.57
C THR A 181 -0.63 -0.61 -26.11
N GLU A 182 0.24 -1.63 -26.04
CA GLU A 182 1.67 -1.47 -25.74
C GLU A 182 2.32 -0.43 -26.66
N GLU A 183 2.09 -0.53 -27.96
CA GLU A 183 2.62 0.39 -28.97
C GLU A 183 2.03 1.80 -28.81
N GLY A 184 0.73 1.87 -28.49
CA GLY A 184 0.02 3.13 -28.31
C GLY A 184 0.52 3.95 -27.13
N VAL A 185 1.00 3.30 -26.06
CA VAL A 185 1.52 3.97 -24.86
C VAL A 185 3.03 4.06 -24.80
N ASP A 186 3.76 3.45 -25.74
CA ASP A 186 5.21 3.32 -25.61
C ASP A 186 5.92 4.67 -25.47
N GLN A 187 5.54 5.67 -26.28
CA GLN A 187 6.24 6.94 -26.38
C GLN A 187 5.52 8.12 -25.70
N ILE A 188 4.38 7.90 -25.03
CA ILE A 188 3.59 9.01 -24.46
C ILE A 188 4.30 9.72 -23.30
N HIS A 189 5.17 9.01 -22.58
CA HIS A 189 5.94 9.52 -21.44
C HIS A 189 6.96 10.60 -21.81
N ARG A 190 7.26 10.77 -23.11
CA ARG A 190 8.18 11.79 -23.64
C ARG A 190 7.50 13.11 -23.98
N ARG A 191 6.19 13.21 -23.76
CA ARG A 191 5.33 14.35 -24.10
C ARG A 191 4.77 15.00 -22.85
#